data_AF-A0A0Q6G3J4-F1
#
_entry.id   AF-A0A0Q6G3J4-F1
#
_cell.length_a   1.000
_cell.length_b   1.000
_cell.length_c   1.000
_cell.angle_alpha   90.00
_cell.angle_beta   90.00
_cell.angle_gamma   90.00
#
_symmetry.space_group_name_H-M   'P 1'
#
loop_
_entity.id
_entity.type
_entity.pdbx_description
1 polymer ?
#
loop_
_entity_poly.entity_id
_entity_poly.type
_entity_poly.pdbx_seq_one_letter_code
_entity_poly.pdbx_strand_id
1 'polypeptide(L)'
;MIRAPSHVVGDKHRPLELEEMLDEPFRNLVDEAATAGWDTAEALNALDALVRNYRITYEIDPHPADDPAVKDSGDSNDFGEFPSAEGLVKAFIHGREKP
;
A
#
# COMPACT_ATOMS: atom_id res chain seq x y z
N MET A 1 15.30 -10.43 17.41
CA MET A 1 14.96 -9.21 18.17
C MET A 1 15.83 -8.08 17.64
N ILE A 2 15.21 -7.02 17.10
CA ILE A 2 15.92 -5.86 16.54
C ILE A 2 16.50 -5.04 17.71
N ARG A 3 17.81 -4.79 17.68
CA ARG A 3 18.56 -4.06 18.70
C ARG A 3 18.62 -2.57 18.37
N ALA A 4 18.86 -1.74 19.40
CA ALA A 4 19.12 -0.33 19.17
C ALA A 4 20.44 -0.15 18.39
N PRO A 5 20.54 0.85 17.50
CA PRO A 5 21.75 1.12 16.74
C PRO A 5 22.95 1.41 17.65
N SER A 6 24.09 0.79 17.37
CA SER A 6 25.35 1.02 18.08
C SER A 6 26.09 2.24 17.53
N HIS A 7 25.94 2.52 16.24
CA HIS A 7 26.56 3.68 15.59
C HIS A 7 25.65 4.91 15.64
N VAL A 8 26.26 6.09 15.82
CA VAL A 8 25.54 7.38 15.82
C VAL A 8 24.95 7.70 14.44
N VAL A 9 23.95 8.59 14.42
CA VAL A 9 23.35 9.08 13.17
C VAL A 9 24.44 9.75 12.31
N GLY A 10 24.52 9.36 11.03
CA GLY A 10 25.52 9.86 10.08
C GLY A 10 26.79 9.03 9.97
N ASP A 11 26.98 8.01 10.82
CA ASP A 11 28.08 7.05 10.67
C ASP A 11 27.86 6.16 9.44
N LYS A 12 28.91 5.94 8.65
CA LYS A 12 28.89 5.13 7.43
C LYS A 12 28.62 3.64 7.66
N HIS A 13 28.85 3.15 8.88
CA HIS A 13 28.63 1.76 9.27
C HIS A 13 27.20 1.50 9.74
N ARG A 14 26.43 2.56 10.06
CA ARG A 14 25.06 2.45 10.54
C ARG A 14 24.11 1.76 9.55
N PRO A 15 24.16 2.01 8.23
CA PRO A 15 23.33 1.27 7.27
C PRO A 15 23.68 -0.22 7.24
N LEU A 16 24.98 -0.56 7.24
CA LEU A 16 25.44 -1.95 7.23
C LEU A 16 25.01 -2.69 8.50
N GLU A 17 25.10 -2.04 9.67
CA GLU A 17 24.61 -2.61 10.93
C GLU A 17 23.11 -2.93 10.89
N LEU A 18 22.32 -2.05 10.24
CA LEU A 18 20.89 -2.29 10.08
C LEU A 18 20.61 -3.47 9.15
N GLU A 19 21.35 -3.58 8.04
CA GLU A 19 21.25 -4.70 7.10
C GLU A 19 21.60 -6.03 7.78
N GLU A 20 22.73 -6.12 8.48
CA GLU A 20 23.16 -7.32 9.20
C GLU A 20 22.13 -7.76 10.25
N MET A 21 21.50 -6.79 10.92
CA MET A 21 20.48 -7.08 11.92
C MET A 21 19.15 -7.55 11.31
N LEU A 22 18.81 -7.09 10.12
CA LEU A 22 17.57 -7.46 9.43
C LEU A 22 17.71 -8.77 8.64
N ASP A 23 18.92 -9.15 8.22
CA ASP A 23 19.18 -10.34 7.40
C ASP A 23 18.61 -11.63 8.00
N GLU A 24 18.95 -11.93 9.26
CA GLU A 24 18.47 -13.15 9.93
C GLU A 24 16.93 -13.18 10.08
N PRO A 25 16.26 -12.13 10.62
CA PRO A 25 14.80 -12.07 10.63
C PRO A 25 14.16 -12.24 9.25
N PHE A 26 14.75 -11.65 8.21
CA PHE A 26 14.21 -11.71 6.85
C PHE A 26 14.31 -13.13 6.28
N ARG A 27 15.46 -13.79 6.47
CA ARG A 27 15.63 -15.18 6.07
C ARG A 27 14.66 -16.11 6.80
N ASN A 28 14.50 -15.93 8.12
CA ASN A 28 13.58 -16.75 8.90
C ASN A 28 12.13 -16.60 8.41
N LEU A 29 11.71 -15.39 8.05
CA LEU A 29 10.38 -15.15 7.49
C LEU A 29 10.16 -15.90 6.17
N VAL A 30 11.17 -15.90 5.30
CA VAL A 30 11.14 -16.63 4.02
C VAL A 30 11.14 -18.15 4.25
N ASP A 31 11.93 -18.64 5.20
CA ASP A 31 11.98 -20.05 5.57
C ASP A 31 10.65 -20.53 6.18
N GLU A 32 9.99 -19.69 6.97
CA GLU A 32 8.64 -19.94 7.51
C GLU A 32 7.60 -20.01 6.38
N ALA A 33 7.66 -19.09 5.41
CA ALA A 33 6.78 -19.13 4.24
C ALA A 33 6.99 -20.40 3.41
N ALA A 34 8.25 -20.80 3.20
CA ALA A 34 8.60 -22.04 2.50
C ALA A 34 8.08 -23.28 3.25
N THR A 35 8.20 -23.29 4.59
CA THR A 35 7.68 -24.36 5.44
C THR A 35 6.15 -24.46 5.39
N ALA A 36 5.47 -23.32 5.22
CA ALA A 36 4.02 -23.27 5.00
C ALA A 36 3.59 -23.69 3.57
N GLY A 37 4.54 -23.98 2.68
CA GLY A 37 4.30 -24.48 1.33
C GLY A 37 4.32 -23.42 0.23
N TRP A 38 4.69 -22.18 0.54
CA TRP A 38 4.87 -21.12 -0.45
C TRP A 38 6.22 -21.26 -1.15
N ASP A 39 6.29 -20.85 -2.41
CA ASP A 39 7.59 -20.78 -3.10
C ASP A 39 8.43 -19.63 -2.55
N THR A 40 9.75 -19.82 -2.45
CA THR A 40 10.68 -18.79 -1.97
C THR A 40 10.61 -17.51 -2.83
N ALA A 41 10.47 -17.62 -4.15
CA ALA A 41 10.37 -16.47 -5.03
C ALA A 41 9.04 -15.72 -4.82
N GLU A 42 7.95 -16.46 -4.55
CA GLU A 42 6.66 -15.87 -4.22
C GLU A 42 6.72 -15.07 -2.91
N ALA A 43 7.33 -15.64 -1.87
CA ALA A 43 7.51 -14.96 -0.58
C ALA A 43 8.36 -13.68 -0.73
N LEU A 44 9.47 -13.75 -1.49
CA LEU A 44 10.33 -12.59 -1.74
C LEU A 44 9.61 -11.49 -2.54
N ASN A 45 8.80 -11.86 -3.54
CA ASN A 45 8.00 -10.90 -4.31
C ASN A 45 6.95 -10.20 -3.44
N ALA A 46 6.28 -10.95 -2.56
CA ALA A 46 5.32 -10.38 -1.62
C ALA A 46 6.01 -9.41 -0.64
N LEU A 47 7.22 -9.73 -0.19
CA LEU A 47 8.00 -8.85 0.69
C LEU A 47 8.40 -7.53 0.01
N ASP A 48 8.84 -7.57 -1.25
CA ASP A 48 9.14 -6.35 -2.00
C ASP A 48 7.89 -5.45 -2.15
N ALA A 49 6.74 -6.04 -2.47
CA ALA A 49 5.48 -5.31 -2.53
C ALA A 49 5.11 -4.65 -1.18
N LEU A 50 5.28 -5.37 -0.06
CA LEU A 50 5.04 -4.82 1.27
C LEU A 50 5.97 -3.65 1.59
N VAL A 51 7.27 -3.77 1.32
CA VAL A 51 8.25 -2.69 1.56
C VAL A 51 7.89 -1.44 0.77
N ARG A 52 7.48 -1.58 -0.50
CA ARG A 52 7.02 -0.45 -1.33
C ARG A 52 5.76 0.20 -0.76
N ASN A 53 4.79 -0.61 -0.34
CA ASN A 53 3.55 -0.10 0.23
C ASN A 53 3.82 0.68 1.53
N TYR A 54 4.62 0.11 2.44
CA TYR A 54 5.00 0.80 3.67
C TYR A 54 5.76 2.09 3.41
N ARG A 55 6.67 2.15 2.42
CA ARG A 55 7.31 3.42 2.07
C ARG A 55 6.30 4.50 1.72
N ILE A 56 5.31 4.19 0.89
CA ILE A 56 4.24 5.14 0.55
C ILE A 56 3.47 5.55 1.81
N THR A 57 3.08 4.58 2.64
CA THR A 57 2.31 4.86 3.86
C THR A 57 3.08 5.76 4.83
N TYR A 58 4.34 5.45 5.11
CA TYR A 58 5.18 6.20 6.05
C TYR A 58 5.69 7.55 5.49
N GLU A 59 5.72 7.71 4.16
CA GLU A 59 5.95 9.02 3.53
C GLU A 59 4.75 9.95 3.69
N ILE A 60 3.53 9.40 3.66
CA ILE A 60 2.28 10.16 3.80
C ILE A 60 2.00 10.47 5.28
N ASP A 61 2.18 9.49 6.15
CA ASP A 61 2.04 9.62 7.60
C ASP A 61 3.17 8.87 8.31
N PRO A 62 4.09 9.56 9.02
CA PRO A 62 5.16 8.91 9.77
C PRO A 62 4.67 8.03 10.94
N HIS A 63 3.39 8.11 11.32
CA HIS A 63 2.75 7.29 12.36
C HIS A 63 1.42 6.67 11.88
N PRO A 64 1.41 5.86 10.80
CA PRO A 64 0.18 5.35 10.21
C PRO A 64 -0.50 4.27 11.08
N ALA A 65 0.19 3.79 12.11
CA ALA A 65 -0.37 2.88 13.12
C ALA A 65 -1.24 3.59 14.17
N ASP A 66 -1.13 4.92 14.30
CA ASP A 66 -1.95 5.73 15.21
C ASP A 66 -3.28 6.16 14.55
N ASP A 67 -3.41 5.99 13.23
CA ASP A 67 -4.66 6.25 12.52
C ASP A 67 -5.60 5.05 12.75
N PRO A 68 -6.79 5.24 13.37
CA PRO A 68 -7.71 4.15 13.62
C PRO A 68 -8.10 3.55 12.28
N ALA A 69 -7.60 2.35 11.98
CA ALA A 69 -7.87 1.57 10.78
C ALA A 69 -9.24 1.94 10.23
N VAL A 70 -9.25 2.76 9.16
CA VAL A 70 -10.47 3.27 8.58
C VAL A 70 -11.29 2.04 8.23
N LYS A 71 -12.31 1.82 9.05
CA LYS A 71 -13.30 0.79 8.83
C LYS A 71 -13.76 0.99 7.41
N ASP A 72 -13.53 -0.03 6.58
CA ASP A 72 -14.33 -0.39 5.41
C ASP A 72 -15.53 0.55 5.22
N SER A 73 -15.29 1.73 4.66
CA SER A 73 -16.33 2.60 4.18
C SER A 73 -16.52 2.16 2.75
N GLY A 74 -17.22 1.03 2.61
CA GLY A 74 -17.77 0.58 1.35
C GLY A 74 -18.54 1.74 0.73
N ASP A 75 -17.94 2.36 -0.27
CA ASP A 75 -18.68 3.14 -1.24
C ASP A 75 -18.13 2.86 -2.63
N SER A 76 -18.53 1.70 -3.15
CA SER A 76 -18.34 1.31 -4.53
C SER A 76 -19.28 2.05 -5.49
N ASN A 77 -19.96 3.13 -5.06
CA ASN A 77 -20.99 3.81 -5.85
C ASN A 77 -20.82 5.35 -5.98
N ASP A 78 -19.67 5.96 -5.66
CA ASP A 78 -19.42 7.38 -6.00
C ASP A 78 -18.90 7.54 -7.44
N PHE A 79 -19.60 6.94 -8.40
CA PHE A 79 -19.49 7.29 -9.82
C PHE A 79 -20.53 8.39 -10.03
N GLY A 80 -20.12 9.65 -9.77
CA GLY A 80 -20.98 10.83 -9.73
C GLY A 80 -22.12 10.79 -10.74
N GLU A 81 -23.35 10.95 -10.24
CA GLU A 81 -24.65 10.93 -10.93
C GLU A 81 -24.54 11.16 -12.46
N PHE A 82 -24.32 10.08 -13.20
CA PHE A 82 -24.39 10.12 -14.66
C PHE A 82 -25.86 10.37 -15.00
N PRO A 83 -26.19 11.43 -15.75
CA PRO A 83 -27.58 11.70 -16.10
C PRO A 83 -28.10 10.47 -16.85
N SER A 84 -29.10 9.82 -16.25
CA SER A 84 -29.81 8.68 -16.82
C SER A 84 -30.14 8.98 -18.28
N ALA A 85 -30.06 7.98 -19.16
CA ALA A 85 -30.27 8.14 -20.61
C ALA A 85 -31.58 8.88 -20.98
N GLU A 86 -32.56 8.91 -20.08
CA GLU A 86 -33.79 9.73 -20.18
C GLU A 86 -33.54 11.24 -20.28
N GLY A 87 -32.49 11.77 -19.65
CA GLY A 87 -32.11 13.19 -19.72
C GLY A 87 -31.55 13.61 -21.09
N LEU A 88 -30.79 12.72 -21.74
CA LEU A 88 -30.24 12.96 -23.08
C LEU A 88 -31.32 12.99 -24.17
N VAL A 89 -32.37 12.17 -24.05
CA VAL A 89 -33.50 12.18 -24.99
C VAL A 89 -34.31 13.46 -24.87
N LYS A 90 -34.55 13.97 -23.65
CA LYS A 90 -35.26 15.24 -23.44
C LYS A 90 -34.48 16.44 -24.00
N ALA A 91 -33.15 16.47 -23.86
CA ALA A 91 -32.32 17.52 -24.42
C ALA A 91 -32.32 17.52 -25.96
N PHE A 92 -32.36 16.34 -26.59
CA PHE A 92 -32.40 16.22 -28.06
C PHE A 92 -33.72 16.71 -28.67
N ILE A 93 -34.84 16.51 -27.99
CA ILE A 93 -36.16 16.95 -28.47
C ILE A 93 -36.32 18.47 -28.31
N HIS A 94 -35.79 19.07 -27.23
CA HIS A 94 -35.93 20.51 -26.97
C HIS A 94 -35.04 21.40 -27.86
N GLY A 95 -34.01 20.85 -28.50
CA GLY A 95 -33.12 21.59 -29.41
C GLY A 95 -33.64 21.73 -30.86
N ARG A 96 -34.82 21.17 -31.18
CA ARG A 96 -35.33 21.10 -32.56
C ARG A 96 -36.65 21.85 -32.83
N GLU A 97 -37.18 22.58 -31.85
CA GLU A 97 -38.32 23.50 -32.01
C GLU A 97 -37.99 24.82 -31.29
N LYS A 98 -37.44 25.85 -31.93
CA LYS A 98 -38.06 26.79 -32.88
C LYS A 98 -37.06 27.95 -33.12
N PRO A 99 -37.28 28.87 -34.07
CA PRO A 99 -37.78 28.74 -35.45
C PRO A 99 -36.65 28.85 -36.48
#